data_AF-A0A436VLR0-F1
#
_entry.id   AF-A0A436VLR0-F1
#
_cell.length_a   1.000
_cell.length_b   1.000
_cell.length_c   1.000
_cell.angle_alpha   90.00
_cell.angle_beta   90.00
_cell.angle_gamma   90.00
#
_symmetry.space_group_name_H-M   'P 1'
#
loop_
_entity.id
_entity.type
_entity.pdbx_description
1 polymer ?
#
loop_
_entity_poly.entity_id
_entity_poly.type
_entity_poly.pdbx_seq_one_letter_code
_entity_poly.pdbx_strand_id
1 'polypeptide(L)'
;MSPISARDVRFRRMSLQIICTGLLSWLLLGVYRSIIVDPQTTLGGLVASIPKGLASSYYDLVVIASMTVTALILLFLLKASRLGSAVVFFLFYLAVLVSLSWGFANINLVKMLGEPFTFQWLVYGDFLQNADARNAMGDALNFREVAILSVSIALVLVLGSAAARLWLRLGVIGHRVLLGALVLGVAGALVGTGYHVHAEALPAAKIDNPIVHFVESALLSPTPVVLT
;
A
#
# COMPACT_ATOMS: atom_id res chain seq x y z
N MET A 1 -33.47 0.90 -24.12
CA MET A 1 -32.29 1.18 -23.28
C MET A 1 -32.48 2.55 -22.65
N SER A 2 -32.75 2.64 -21.35
CA SER A 2 -32.78 3.93 -20.64
C SER A 2 -31.38 4.56 -20.68
N PRO A 3 -31.24 5.89 -20.90
CA PRO A 3 -29.95 6.54 -20.86
C PRO A 3 -29.30 6.32 -19.49
N ILE A 4 -28.06 5.83 -19.48
CA ILE A 4 -27.27 5.70 -18.23
C ILE A 4 -27.16 7.09 -17.62
N SER A 5 -27.57 7.25 -16.36
CA SER A 5 -27.49 8.55 -15.69
C SER A 5 -26.03 9.01 -15.63
N ALA A 6 -25.77 10.31 -15.81
CA ALA A 6 -24.44 10.90 -15.63
C ALA A 6 -23.82 10.55 -14.25
N ARG A 7 -24.68 10.27 -13.26
CA ARG A 7 -24.30 9.78 -11.94
C ARG A 7 -23.65 8.40 -12.00
N ASP A 8 -24.25 7.46 -12.72
CA ASP A 8 -23.80 6.07 -12.81
C ASP A 8 -22.49 5.96 -13.61
N VAL A 9 -22.35 6.79 -14.64
CA VAL A 9 -21.09 6.91 -15.40
C VAL A 9 -19.96 7.40 -14.49
N ARG A 10 -20.19 8.46 -13.69
CA ARG A 10 -19.19 8.97 -12.74
C ARG A 10 -18.82 7.92 -11.70
N PHE A 11 -19.82 7.30 -11.07
CA PHE A 11 -19.61 6.26 -10.07
C PHE A 11 -18.74 5.12 -10.63
N ARG A 12 -19.11 4.57 -11.80
CA ARG A 12 -18.37 3.49 -12.46
C ARG A 12 -16.93 3.87 -12.79
N ARG A 13 -16.69 5.11 -13.23
CA ARG A 13 -15.34 5.60 -13.52
C ARG A 13 -14.49 5.69 -12.26
N MET A 14 -15.02 6.34 -11.22
CA MET A 14 -14.31 6.52 -9.95
C MET A 14 -14.05 5.18 -9.24
N SER A 15 -15.02 4.26 -9.25
CA SER A 15 -14.86 2.94 -8.65
C SER A 15 -13.76 2.13 -9.32
N LEU A 16 -13.68 2.15 -10.66
CA LEU A 16 -12.62 1.44 -11.38
C LEU A 16 -11.24 2.07 -11.16
N GLN A 17 -11.15 3.39 -11.06
CA GLN A 17 -9.90 4.05 -10.69
C GLN A 17 -9.43 3.65 -9.28
N ILE A 18 -10.34 3.65 -8.30
CA ILE A 18 -10.05 3.18 -6.94
C ILE A 18 -9.55 1.73 -6.94
N ILE A 19 -10.25 0.83 -7.65
CA ILE A 19 -9.88 -0.60 -7.75
C ILE A 19 -8.51 -0.78 -8.38
N CYS A 20 -8.28 -0.18 -9.56
CA CYS A 20 -7.02 -0.32 -10.29
C CYS A 20 -5.85 0.29 -9.53
N THR A 21 -6.03 1.48 -8.94
CA THR A 21 -4.99 2.13 -8.14
C THR A 21 -4.71 1.33 -6.87
N GLY A 22 -5.73 0.86 -6.14
CA GLY A 22 -5.54 0.01 -4.96
C GLY A 22 -4.73 -1.25 -5.28
N LEU A 23 -5.07 -1.97 -6.35
CA LEU A 23 -4.33 -3.16 -6.77
C LEU A 23 -2.86 -2.84 -7.07
N LEU A 24 -2.59 -1.80 -7.87
CA LEU A 24 -1.22 -1.42 -8.22
C LEU A 24 -0.43 -0.89 -7.04
N SER A 25 -1.07 -0.20 -6.10
CA SER A 25 -0.45 0.26 -4.85
C SER A 25 0.00 -0.92 -4.01
N TRP A 26 -0.85 -1.96 -3.84
CA TRP A 26 -0.43 -3.17 -3.12
C TRP A 26 0.74 -3.87 -3.83
N LEU A 27 0.69 -4.03 -5.15
CA LEU A 27 1.79 -4.65 -5.89
C LEU A 27 3.12 -3.88 -5.72
N LEU A 28 3.06 -2.54 -5.75
CA LEU A 28 4.24 -1.71 -5.50
C LEU A 28 4.77 -1.87 -4.05
N LEU A 29 3.88 -1.93 -3.05
CA LEU A 29 4.28 -2.25 -1.68
C LEU A 29 4.92 -3.65 -1.59
N GLY A 30 4.41 -4.63 -2.33
CA GLY A 30 5.04 -5.95 -2.46
C GLY A 30 6.47 -5.90 -2.99
N VAL A 31 6.76 -5.01 -3.94
CA VAL A 31 8.13 -4.75 -4.42
C VAL A 31 8.98 -4.12 -3.32
N TYR A 32 8.44 -3.18 -2.54
CA TYR A 32 9.17 -2.60 -1.40
C TYR A 32 9.49 -3.66 -0.34
N ARG A 33 8.58 -4.59 -0.07
CA ARG A 33 8.78 -5.69 0.88
C ARG A 33 9.79 -6.71 0.44
N SER A 34 9.80 -7.07 -0.85
CA SER A 34 10.80 -8.00 -1.37
C SER A 34 12.23 -7.44 -1.19
N ILE A 35 12.43 -6.13 -1.35
CA ILE A 35 13.72 -5.47 -1.11
C ILE A 35 14.17 -5.60 0.37
N ILE A 36 13.24 -5.64 1.32
CA ILE A 36 13.54 -5.76 2.76
C ILE A 36 13.82 -7.22 3.14
N VAL A 37 13.01 -8.16 2.64
CA VAL A 37 13.02 -9.56 3.06
C VAL A 37 14.02 -10.41 2.30
N ASP A 38 14.22 -10.12 1.01
CA ASP A 38 15.08 -10.90 0.12
C ASP A 38 15.65 -10.00 -1.00
N PRO A 39 16.67 -9.19 -0.69
CA PRO A 39 17.24 -8.23 -1.64
C PRO A 39 17.98 -8.96 -2.78
N GLN A 40 17.40 -8.90 -3.98
CA GLN A 40 17.95 -9.53 -5.18
C GLN A 40 18.50 -8.48 -6.15
N THR A 41 19.68 -8.74 -6.71
CA THR A 41 20.37 -7.85 -7.67
C THR A 41 20.32 -8.36 -9.12
N THR A 42 19.84 -9.59 -9.33
CA THR A 42 19.74 -10.20 -10.66
C THR A 42 18.28 -10.32 -11.09
N LEU A 43 18.02 -10.28 -12.41
CA LEU A 43 16.67 -10.45 -12.95
C LEU A 43 16.07 -11.82 -12.61
N GLY A 44 16.88 -12.89 -12.65
CA GLY A 44 16.44 -14.22 -12.26
C GLY A 44 16.06 -14.31 -10.78
N GLY A 45 16.88 -13.71 -9.90
CA GLY A 45 16.59 -13.61 -8.47
C GLY A 45 15.33 -12.79 -8.18
N LEU A 46 15.13 -11.67 -8.90
CA LEU A 46 13.93 -10.84 -8.75
C LEU A 46 12.64 -11.59 -9.12
N VAL A 47 12.67 -12.43 -10.15
CA VAL A 47 11.51 -13.26 -10.52
C VAL A 47 11.27 -14.35 -9.47
N ALA A 48 12.35 -14.98 -8.98
CA ALA A 48 12.28 -16.00 -7.95
C ALA A 48 11.77 -15.46 -6.59
N SER A 49 12.01 -14.19 -6.28
CA SER A 49 11.56 -13.57 -5.03
C SER A 49 10.13 -13.03 -5.07
N ILE A 50 9.42 -13.10 -6.21
CA ILE A 50 8.02 -12.66 -6.34
C ILE A 50 7.10 -13.31 -5.29
N PRO A 51 7.09 -14.65 -5.11
CA PRO A 51 6.19 -15.28 -4.13
C PRO A 51 6.45 -14.75 -2.72
N LYS A 52 7.72 -14.61 -2.35
CA LYS A 52 8.14 -14.10 -1.04
C LYS A 52 7.83 -12.61 -0.87
N GLY A 53 7.93 -11.81 -1.92
CA GLY A 53 7.50 -10.40 -1.97
C GLY A 53 5.99 -10.23 -1.77
N LEU A 54 5.19 -11.07 -2.42
CA LEU A 54 3.75 -11.12 -2.23
C LEU A 54 3.38 -11.59 -0.82
N ALA A 55 4.05 -12.62 -0.31
CA ALA A 55 3.89 -13.12 1.06
C ALA A 55 4.18 -12.02 2.09
N SER A 56 5.33 -11.36 1.96
CA SER A 56 5.79 -10.31 2.88
C SER A 56 4.97 -9.01 2.83
N SER A 57 4.12 -8.84 1.82
CA SER A 57 3.16 -7.73 1.74
C SER A 57 1.74 -8.13 2.16
N TYR A 58 1.57 -9.24 2.87
CA TYR A 58 0.27 -9.69 3.37
C TYR A 58 -0.47 -8.60 4.16
N TYR A 59 0.18 -7.98 5.15
CA TYR A 59 -0.47 -6.93 5.94
C TYR A 59 -0.74 -5.67 5.12
N ASP A 60 0.09 -5.37 4.13
CA ASP A 60 -0.17 -4.27 3.18
C ASP A 60 -1.39 -4.58 2.30
N LEU A 61 -1.57 -5.83 1.86
CA LEU A 61 -2.75 -6.29 1.14
C LEU A 61 -4.02 -6.08 1.98
N VAL A 62 -4.00 -6.50 3.24
CA VAL A 62 -5.14 -6.35 4.15
C VAL A 62 -5.52 -4.88 4.30
N VAL A 63 -4.54 -3.99 4.53
CA VAL A 63 -4.78 -2.55 4.67
C VAL A 63 -5.33 -1.94 3.38
N ILE A 64 -4.66 -2.18 2.24
CA ILE A 64 -5.07 -1.59 0.95
C ILE A 64 -6.42 -2.15 0.49
N ALA A 65 -6.69 -3.45 0.66
CA ALA A 65 -7.98 -4.05 0.34
C ALA A 65 -9.10 -3.47 1.22
N SER A 66 -8.88 -3.35 2.53
CA SER A 66 -9.86 -2.77 3.48
C SER A 66 -10.17 -1.31 3.14
N MET A 67 -9.14 -0.51 2.84
CA MET A 67 -9.29 0.87 2.42
C MET A 67 -10.03 0.99 1.08
N THR A 68 -9.71 0.12 0.11
CA THR A 68 -10.38 0.07 -1.20
C THR A 68 -11.86 -0.27 -1.03
N VAL A 69 -12.20 -1.31 -0.27
CA VAL A 69 -13.58 -1.70 0.02
C VAL A 69 -14.34 -0.57 0.73
N THR A 70 -13.73 0.04 1.74
CA THR A 70 -14.32 1.16 2.48
C THR A 70 -14.60 2.34 1.55
N ALA A 71 -13.64 2.73 0.70
CA ALA A 71 -13.82 3.80 -0.27
C ALA A 71 -14.94 3.48 -1.28
N LEU A 72 -15.05 2.23 -1.75
CA LEU A 72 -16.13 1.81 -2.65
C LEU A 72 -17.51 1.86 -1.99
N ILE A 73 -17.62 1.42 -0.73
CA ILE A 73 -18.86 1.51 0.06
C ILE A 73 -19.26 2.98 0.23
N LEU A 74 -18.35 3.82 0.72
CA LEU A 74 -18.61 5.26 0.91
C LEU A 74 -18.97 5.95 -0.41
N LEU A 75 -18.26 5.61 -1.49
CA LEU A 75 -18.55 6.15 -2.82
C LEU A 75 -19.95 5.74 -3.30
N PHE A 76 -20.38 4.51 -3.00
CA PHE A 76 -21.73 4.03 -3.34
C PHE A 76 -22.80 4.77 -2.53
N LEU A 77 -22.59 4.95 -1.22
CA LEU A 77 -23.50 5.68 -0.34
C LEU A 77 -23.62 7.16 -0.75
N LEU A 78 -22.49 7.78 -1.13
CA LEU A 78 -22.42 9.19 -1.51
C LEU A 78 -22.53 9.42 -3.02
N LYS A 79 -22.92 8.40 -3.82
CA LYS A 79 -22.96 8.51 -5.29
C LYS A 79 -23.88 9.61 -5.79
N ALA A 80 -24.91 9.96 -5.02
CA ALA A 80 -25.83 11.06 -5.33
C ALA A 80 -25.16 12.44 -5.21
N SER A 81 -24.24 12.62 -4.25
CA SER A 81 -23.53 13.87 -4.00
C SER A 81 -22.24 13.96 -4.81
N ARG A 82 -22.11 15.01 -5.64
CA ARG A 82 -20.87 15.24 -6.40
C ARG A 82 -19.69 15.53 -5.47
N LEU A 83 -19.91 16.39 -4.48
CA LEU A 83 -18.91 16.75 -3.48
C LEU A 83 -18.53 15.53 -2.63
N GLY A 84 -19.51 14.77 -2.14
CA GLY A 84 -19.25 13.57 -1.34
C GLY A 84 -18.43 12.52 -2.11
N SER A 85 -18.79 12.27 -3.37
CA SER A 85 -18.00 11.37 -4.24
C SER A 85 -16.57 11.87 -4.46
N ALA A 86 -16.39 13.19 -4.67
CA ALA A 86 -15.08 13.79 -4.87
C ALA A 86 -14.21 13.73 -3.60
N VAL A 87 -14.79 13.98 -2.43
CA VAL A 87 -14.11 13.87 -1.14
C VAL A 87 -13.65 12.44 -0.88
N VAL A 88 -14.52 11.44 -1.07
CA VAL A 88 -14.13 10.02 -0.92
C VAL A 88 -12.98 9.66 -1.86
N PHE A 89 -13.08 10.09 -3.12
CA PHE A 89 -12.03 9.85 -4.11
C PHE A 89 -10.71 10.50 -3.72
N PHE A 90 -10.73 11.76 -3.28
CA PHE A 90 -9.55 12.48 -2.82
C PHE A 90 -8.92 11.82 -1.59
N LEU A 91 -9.73 11.48 -0.58
CA LEU A 91 -9.25 10.83 0.65
C LEU A 91 -8.61 9.47 0.36
N PHE A 92 -9.18 8.68 -0.55
CA PHE A 92 -8.59 7.42 -0.98
C PHE A 92 -7.19 7.64 -1.59
N TYR A 93 -7.05 8.60 -2.51
CA TYR A 93 -5.76 8.90 -3.13
C TYR A 93 -4.74 9.45 -2.13
N LEU A 94 -5.18 10.28 -1.18
CA LEU A 94 -4.33 10.78 -0.10
C LEU A 94 -3.84 9.62 0.79
N ALA A 95 -4.73 8.69 1.15
CA ALA A 95 -4.37 7.55 1.96
C ALA A 95 -3.44 6.57 1.22
N VAL A 96 -3.62 6.38 -0.10
CA VAL A 96 -2.66 5.66 -0.96
C VAL A 96 -1.30 6.36 -0.97
N LEU A 97 -1.28 7.69 -1.14
CA LEU A 97 -0.05 8.48 -1.14
C LEU A 97 0.72 8.29 0.16
N VAL A 98 0.05 8.42 1.30
CA VAL A 98 0.64 8.21 2.63
C VAL A 98 1.14 6.76 2.77
N SER A 99 0.35 5.77 2.35
CA SER A 99 0.73 4.35 2.43
C SER A 99 1.98 4.03 1.63
N LEU A 100 2.10 4.55 0.40
CA LEU A 100 3.26 4.34 -0.47
C LEU A 100 4.50 5.06 0.08
N SER A 101 4.36 6.32 0.50
CA SER A 101 5.47 7.07 1.09
C SER A 101 6.00 6.41 2.35
N TRP A 102 5.11 5.96 3.23
CA TRP A 102 5.50 5.29 4.47
C TRP A 102 6.08 3.90 4.22
N GLY A 103 5.50 3.13 3.30
CA GLY A 103 6.05 1.83 2.89
C GLY A 103 7.45 1.94 2.28
N PHE A 104 7.72 2.99 1.50
CA PHE A 104 9.04 3.25 0.96
C PHE A 104 10.03 3.68 2.05
N ALA A 105 9.67 4.64 2.90
CA ALA A 105 10.50 5.07 4.01
C ALA A 105 10.85 3.92 4.96
N ASN A 106 9.90 2.98 5.14
CA ASN A 106 10.10 1.78 5.96
C ASN A 106 11.24 0.90 5.47
N ILE A 107 11.60 0.92 4.17
CA ILE A 107 12.75 0.17 3.66
C ILE A 107 14.03 0.60 4.37
N ASN A 108 14.27 1.91 4.47
CA ASN A 108 15.48 2.44 5.12
C ASN A 108 15.39 2.32 6.64
N LEU A 109 14.21 2.55 7.21
CA LEU A 109 14.01 2.43 8.66
C LEU A 109 14.26 1.00 9.15
N VAL A 110 13.72 -0.02 8.48
CA VAL A 110 13.98 -1.42 8.86
C VAL A 110 15.45 -1.80 8.65
N LYS A 111 16.13 -1.24 7.65
CA LYS A 111 17.59 -1.45 7.47
C LYS A 111 18.41 -0.83 8.60
N MET A 112 18.00 0.34 9.11
CA MET A 112 18.72 1.08 10.15
C MET A 112 18.40 0.58 11.56
N LEU A 113 17.13 0.29 11.83
CA LEU A 113 16.59 -0.01 13.17
C LEU A 113 16.33 -1.50 13.38
N GLY A 114 16.28 -2.31 12.32
CA GLY A 114 15.89 -3.72 12.36
C GLY A 114 14.38 -3.95 12.38
N GLU A 115 13.58 -2.91 12.65
CA GLU A 115 12.12 -2.95 12.78
C GLU A 115 11.45 -1.68 12.20
N PRO A 116 10.11 -1.69 12.00
CA PRO A 116 9.39 -0.53 11.53
C PRO A 116 9.38 0.58 12.58
N PHE A 117 9.39 1.84 12.13
CA PHE A 117 9.41 3.00 13.02
C PHE A 117 8.20 3.03 13.97
N THR A 118 8.46 3.21 15.27
CA THR A 118 7.43 3.23 16.32
C THR A 118 7.21 4.64 16.88
N PHE A 119 6.11 4.82 17.61
CA PHE A 119 5.81 6.04 18.34
C PHE A 119 6.88 6.39 19.38
N GLN A 120 7.49 5.38 20.00
CA GLN A 120 8.55 5.59 20.98
C GLN A 120 9.78 6.24 20.34
N TRP A 121 10.14 5.85 19.11
CA TRP A 121 11.21 6.51 18.35
C TRP A 121 10.88 7.98 18.05
N LEU A 122 9.61 8.33 17.86
CA LEU A 122 9.16 9.71 17.66
C LEU A 122 9.23 10.55 18.95
N VAL A 123 8.82 9.99 20.07
CA VAL A 123 8.66 10.72 21.34
C VAL A 123 9.93 10.73 22.20
N TYR A 124 10.64 9.61 22.25
CA TYR A 124 11.81 9.40 23.12
C TYR A 124 13.11 9.31 22.32
N GLY A 125 13.09 9.78 21.07
CA GLY A 125 14.21 9.76 20.14
C GLY A 125 15.31 10.78 20.44
N ASP A 126 15.70 11.00 21.69
CA ASP A 126 16.81 11.92 22.00
C ASP A 126 18.11 11.47 21.32
N PHE A 127 18.29 10.16 21.09
CA PHE A 127 19.38 9.63 20.27
C PHE A 127 19.26 9.99 18.77
N LEU A 128 18.06 10.29 18.24
CA LEU A 128 17.87 10.82 16.87
C LEU A 128 18.31 12.29 16.76
N GLN A 129 18.43 13.00 17.88
CA GLN A 129 18.91 14.38 17.88
C GLN A 129 20.43 14.48 17.79
N ASN A 130 21.16 13.37 18.01
CA ASN A 130 22.62 13.34 17.84
C ASN A 130 23.00 13.60 16.37
N ALA A 131 24.11 14.29 16.17
CA ALA A 131 24.58 14.71 14.84
C ALA A 131 24.72 13.53 13.87
N ASP A 132 25.20 12.38 14.36
CA ASP A 132 25.37 11.17 13.55
C ASP A 132 24.02 10.59 13.10
N ALA A 133 23.01 10.57 13.97
CA ALA A 133 21.67 10.11 13.64
C ALA A 133 20.96 11.06 12.65
N ARG A 134 21.16 12.38 12.82
CA ARG A 134 20.65 13.39 11.87
C ARG A 134 21.31 13.29 10.51
N ASN A 135 22.62 13.08 10.46
CA ASN A 135 23.36 12.90 9.21
C ASN A 135 22.94 11.60 8.52
N ALA A 136 22.78 10.50 9.26
CA ALA A 136 22.28 9.24 8.71
C ALA A 136 20.83 9.34 8.18
N MET A 137 19.95 10.06 8.88
CA MET A 137 18.59 10.35 8.41
C MET A 137 18.58 11.30 7.21
N GLY A 138 19.48 12.28 7.17
CA GLY A 138 19.66 13.19 6.04
C GLY A 138 20.13 12.44 4.78
N ASP A 139 21.07 11.51 4.93
CA ASP A 139 21.55 10.65 3.84
C ASP A 139 20.47 9.69 3.33
N ALA A 140 19.54 9.26 4.20
CA ALA A 140 18.36 8.48 3.81
C ALA A 140 17.33 9.31 3.01
N LEU A 141 17.35 10.65 3.10
CA LEU A 141 16.51 11.56 2.31
C LEU A 141 17.25 12.10 1.08
N ASN A 142 18.06 11.26 0.43
CA ASN A 142 18.75 11.63 -0.80
C ASN A 142 17.74 11.98 -1.92
N PHE A 143 18.02 13.03 -2.70
CA PHE A 143 17.23 13.43 -3.87
C PHE A 143 16.92 12.27 -4.82
N ARG A 144 17.86 11.32 -4.97
CA ARG A 144 17.65 10.11 -5.78
C ARG A 144 16.50 9.26 -5.25
N GLU A 145 16.41 9.05 -3.95
CA GLU A 145 15.37 8.23 -3.34
C GLU A 145 14.01 8.92 -3.38
N VAL A 146 13.98 10.24 -3.13
CA VAL A 146 12.79 11.06 -3.31
C VAL A 146 12.29 11.03 -4.76
N ALA A 147 13.20 11.07 -5.74
CA ALA A 147 12.85 10.96 -7.15
C ALA A 147 12.30 9.56 -7.48
N ILE A 148 12.91 8.49 -6.98
CA ILE A 148 12.42 7.11 -7.17
C ILE A 148 11.01 6.95 -6.59
N LEU A 149 10.79 7.44 -5.37
CA LEU A 149 9.47 7.41 -4.72
C LEU A 149 8.44 8.18 -5.55
N SER A 150 8.77 9.41 -5.93
CA SER A 150 7.87 10.29 -6.71
C SER A 150 7.50 9.67 -8.06
N VAL A 151 8.48 9.10 -8.78
CA VAL A 151 8.24 8.41 -10.06
C VAL A 151 7.40 7.16 -9.86
N SER A 152 7.67 6.37 -8.82
CA SER A 152 6.91 5.15 -8.51
C SER A 152 5.44 5.45 -8.21
N ILE A 153 5.19 6.47 -7.38
CA ILE A 153 3.83 6.95 -7.07
C ILE A 153 3.16 7.44 -8.35
N ALA A 154 3.80 8.34 -9.10
CA ALA A 154 3.25 8.86 -10.35
C ALA A 154 2.89 7.73 -11.33
N LEU A 155 3.75 6.72 -11.45
CA LEU A 155 3.51 5.55 -12.27
C LEU A 155 2.26 4.77 -11.81
N VAL A 156 2.09 4.51 -10.52
CA VAL A 156 0.88 3.87 -9.97
C VAL A 156 -0.38 4.67 -10.29
N LEU A 157 -0.35 5.99 -10.13
CA LEU A 157 -1.52 6.84 -10.40
C LEU A 157 -1.88 6.89 -11.89
N VAL A 158 -0.87 7.00 -12.76
CA VAL A 158 -1.04 7.04 -14.22
C VAL A 158 -1.49 5.69 -14.75
N LEU A 159 -0.82 4.59 -14.36
CA LEU A 159 -1.18 3.24 -14.78
C LEU A 159 -2.54 2.82 -14.22
N GLY A 160 -2.86 3.15 -12.97
CA GLY A 160 -4.19 2.89 -12.39
C GLY A 160 -5.29 3.60 -13.18
N SER A 161 -5.05 4.85 -13.56
CA SER A 161 -5.98 5.61 -14.41
C SER A 161 -6.06 5.06 -15.85
N ALA A 162 -4.97 4.57 -16.41
CA ALA A 162 -4.95 3.95 -17.74
C ALA A 162 -5.69 2.61 -17.72
N ALA A 163 -5.42 1.74 -16.73
CA ALA A 163 -6.08 0.46 -16.53
C ALA A 163 -7.59 0.63 -16.32
N ALA A 164 -8.01 1.60 -15.50
CA ALA A 164 -9.43 1.90 -15.31
C ALA A 164 -10.11 2.35 -16.61
N ARG A 165 -9.44 3.18 -17.43
CA ARG A 165 -9.93 3.60 -18.75
C ARG A 165 -10.05 2.42 -19.72
N LEU A 166 -9.09 1.51 -19.72
CA LEU A 166 -9.14 0.28 -20.51
C LEU A 166 -10.30 -0.63 -20.06
N TRP A 167 -10.46 -0.80 -18.74
CA TRP A 167 -11.56 -1.59 -18.18
C TRP A 167 -12.93 -0.99 -18.53
N LEU A 168 -13.08 0.34 -18.53
CA LEU A 168 -14.33 0.99 -18.93
C LEU A 168 -14.75 0.67 -20.38
N ARG A 169 -13.81 0.35 -21.27
CA ARG A 169 -14.09 -0.02 -22.66
C ARG A 169 -14.63 -1.45 -22.80
N LEU A 170 -14.55 -2.26 -21.74
CA LEU A 170 -15.09 -3.62 -21.77
C LEU A 170 -16.62 -3.60 -21.76
N GLY A 171 -17.20 -4.50 -22.57
CA GLY A 171 -18.62 -4.82 -22.50
C GLY A 171 -19.03 -5.42 -21.15
N VAL A 172 -20.34 -5.59 -20.93
CA VAL A 172 -20.89 -6.07 -19.64
C VAL A 172 -20.29 -7.41 -19.22
N ILE A 173 -20.15 -8.35 -20.16
CA ILE A 173 -19.57 -9.68 -19.89
C ILE A 173 -18.10 -9.54 -19.48
N GLY A 174 -17.29 -8.83 -20.27
CA GLY A 174 -15.87 -8.63 -19.97
C GLY A 174 -15.64 -7.93 -18.63
N HIS A 175 -16.48 -6.95 -18.29
CA HIS A 175 -16.43 -6.29 -16.99
C HIS A 175 -16.70 -7.27 -15.83
N ARG A 176 -17.74 -8.12 -15.94
CA ARG A 176 -18.07 -9.11 -14.90
C ARG A 176 -16.99 -10.16 -14.74
N VAL A 177 -16.46 -10.68 -15.84
CA VAL A 177 -15.39 -11.69 -15.83
C VAL A 177 -14.13 -11.11 -15.19
N LEU A 178 -13.70 -9.92 -15.60
CA LEU A 178 -12.50 -9.29 -15.05
C LEU A 178 -12.67 -8.93 -13.56
N LEU A 179 -13.87 -8.50 -13.16
CA LEU A 179 -14.16 -8.23 -11.75
C LEU A 179 -14.15 -9.51 -10.91
N GLY A 180 -14.77 -10.59 -11.42
CA GLY A 180 -14.74 -11.89 -10.77
C GLY A 180 -13.32 -12.43 -10.64
N ALA A 181 -12.52 -12.35 -11.71
CA ALA A 181 -11.12 -12.75 -11.70
C ALA A 181 -10.29 -11.92 -10.71
N LEU A 182 -10.52 -10.60 -10.62
CA LEU A 182 -9.85 -9.76 -9.65
C LEU A 182 -10.23 -10.16 -8.21
N VAL A 183 -11.52 -10.31 -7.91
CA VAL A 183 -11.98 -10.69 -6.57
C VAL A 183 -11.41 -12.04 -6.16
N LEU A 184 -11.46 -13.03 -7.06
CA LEU A 184 -10.86 -14.35 -6.82
C LEU A 184 -9.34 -14.28 -6.67
N GLY A 185 -8.66 -13.44 -7.48
CA GLY A 185 -7.21 -13.24 -7.38
C GLY A 185 -6.80 -12.60 -6.07
N VAL A 186 -7.52 -11.57 -5.60
CA VAL A 186 -7.27 -10.92 -4.31
C VAL A 186 -7.59 -11.86 -3.14
N ALA A 187 -8.69 -12.62 -3.21
CA ALA A 187 -9.03 -13.61 -2.20
C ALA A 187 -8.00 -14.75 -2.14
N GLY A 188 -7.58 -15.26 -3.31
CA GLY A 188 -6.52 -16.25 -3.43
C GLY A 188 -5.18 -15.73 -2.92
N ALA A 189 -4.86 -14.46 -3.21
CA ALA A 189 -3.68 -13.81 -2.64
C ALA A 189 -3.77 -13.74 -1.13
N LEU A 190 -4.87 -13.24 -0.54
CA LEU A 190 -5.06 -13.16 0.91
C LEU A 190 -4.85 -14.51 1.61
N VAL A 191 -5.44 -15.58 1.07
CA VAL A 191 -5.29 -16.93 1.65
C VAL A 191 -3.88 -17.47 1.43
N GLY A 192 -3.36 -17.35 0.22
CA GLY A 192 -2.07 -17.92 -0.17
C GLY A 192 -0.88 -17.24 0.50
N THR A 193 -0.87 -15.91 0.54
CA THR A 193 0.18 -15.13 1.21
C THR A 193 0.07 -15.27 2.72
N GLY A 194 -1.14 -15.30 3.28
CA GLY A 194 -1.37 -15.62 4.70
C GLY A 194 -0.77 -16.97 5.08
N TYR A 195 -1.03 -18.02 4.29
CA TYR A 195 -0.42 -19.33 4.52
C TYR A 195 1.12 -19.28 4.46
N HIS A 196 1.70 -18.64 3.45
CA HIS A 196 3.16 -18.54 3.32
C HIS A 196 3.82 -17.76 4.45
N VAL A 197 3.19 -16.69 4.94
CA VAL A 197 3.68 -15.95 6.12
C VAL A 197 3.82 -16.87 7.34
N HIS A 198 2.82 -17.72 7.58
CA HIS A 198 2.84 -18.66 8.71
C HIS A 198 3.79 -19.84 8.46
N ALA A 199 3.83 -20.37 7.23
CA ALA A 199 4.63 -21.54 6.88
C ALA A 199 6.14 -21.23 6.79
N GLU A 200 6.51 -20.06 6.25
CA GLU A 200 7.92 -19.63 6.14
C GLU A 200 8.44 -18.95 7.42
N ALA A 201 7.58 -18.74 8.43
CA ALA A 201 7.90 -18.04 9.68
C ALA A 201 8.64 -16.72 9.42
N LEU A 202 8.14 -15.92 8.47
CA LEU A 202 8.78 -14.66 8.10
C LEU A 202 8.88 -13.73 9.32
N PRO A 203 10.01 -13.01 9.51
CA PRO A 203 10.18 -12.14 10.67
C PRO A 203 9.10 -11.05 10.70
N ALA A 204 8.32 -11.00 11.79
CA ALA A 204 7.21 -10.05 11.98
C ALA A 204 7.62 -8.60 11.67
N ALA A 205 8.74 -8.17 12.25
CA ALA A 205 9.33 -6.84 12.06
C ALA A 205 9.59 -6.44 10.58
N LYS A 206 9.67 -7.40 9.65
CA LYS A 206 9.89 -7.12 8.22
C LYS A 206 8.61 -7.10 7.40
N ILE A 207 7.55 -7.76 7.88
CA ILE A 207 6.28 -7.94 7.16
C ILE A 207 5.17 -7.02 7.68
N ASP A 208 5.29 -6.51 8.91
CA ASP A 208 4.27 -5.66 9.50
C ASP A 208 4.04 -4.38 8.68
N ASN A 209 2.77 -3.99 8.55
CA ASN A 209 2.43 -2.73 7.91
C ASN A 209 2.92 -1.57 8.80
N PRO A 210 3.80 -0.68 8.31
CA PRO A 210 4.47 0.29 9.17
C PRO A 210 3.54 1.36 9.71
N ILE A 211 2.41 1.63 9.04
CA ILE A 211 1.39 2.56 9.57
C ILE A 211 0.64 1.89 10.71
N VAL A 212 0.21 0.65 10.53
CA VAL A 212 -0.48 -0.11 11.58
C VAL A 212 0.44 -0.30 12.79
N HIS A 213 1.69 -0.71 12.57
CA HIS A 213 2.68 -0.89 13.63
C HIS A 213 2.94 0.41 14.40
N PHE A 214 3.07 1.54 13.69
CA PHE A 214 3.22 2.85 14.33
C PHE A 214 1.99 3.20 15.20
N VAL A 215 0.78 3.05 14.67
CA VAL A 215 -0.47 3.34 15.41
C VAL A 215 -0.63 2.42 16.61
N GLU A 216 -0.34 1.13 16.45
CA GLU A 216 -0.39 0.15 17.54
C GLU A 216 0.61 0.49 18.65
N SER A 217 1.83 0.87 18.29
CA SER A 217 2.84 1.29 19.27
C SER A 217 2.39 2.56 20.04
N ALA A 218 1.70 3.49 19.38
CA ALA A 218 1.18 4.69 20.04
C ALA A 218 0.01 4.39 21.00
N LEU A 219 -0.85 3.43 20.65
CA LEU A 219 -2.07 3.12 21.40
C LEU A 219 -1.85 2.10 22.52
N LEU A 220 -1.04 1.07 22.28
CA LEU A 220 -0.91 -0.08 23.17
C LEU A 220 0.40 -0.08 23.98
N SER A 221 1.47 0.55 23.47
CA SER A 221 2.78 0.58 24.13
C SER A 221 3.44 1.96 24.06
N PRO A 222 2.79 3.03 24.56
CA PRO A 222 3.28 4.41 24.38
C PRO A 222 4.57 4.70 25.15
N THR A 223 4.87 3.96 26.21
CA THR A 223 6.08 4.13 27.04
C THR A 223 7.16 3.12 26.65
N PRO A 224 8.45 3.53 26.62
CA PRO A 224 9.55 2.61 26.34
C PRO A 224 9.60 1.50 27.39
N VAL A 225 9.95 0.29 26.97
CA VAL A 225 10.20 -0.82 27.89
C VAL A 225 11.45 -0.46 28.69
N VAL A 226 11.27 0.05 29.91
CA VAL A 226 12.35 0.17 30.86
C VAL A 226 12.68 -1.26 31.29
N LEU A 227 13.76 -1.82 30.75
CA LEU A 227 14.33 -3.05 31.26
C LEU A 227 14.71 -2.81 32.73
N THR A 228 13.87 -3.29 33.65
CA THR A 228 14.19 -3.47 35.07
C THR A 228 14.92 -4.77 35.27
#